data_AF-A0A0N1PB61-F1
#
_entry.id   AF-A0A0N1PB61-F1
#
_cell.length_a   1.000
_cell.length_b   1.000
_cell.length_c   1.000
_cell.angle_alpha   90.00
_cell.angle_beta   90.00
_cell.angle_gamma   90.00
#
_symmetry.space_group_name_H-M   'P 1'
#
loop_
_entity.id
_entity.type
_entity.pdbx_description
1 polymer ?
#
loop_
_entity_poly.entity_id
_entity_poly.type
_entity_poly.pdbx_seq_one_letter_code
_entity_poly.pdbx_strand_id
1 'polypeptide(L)'
;MLLCWFVVADVLYRAYAVFKWIWACITQTVDRYTAPVIKVPLPEVNFPAAPAAEPLNPRSAGEGKIQCYDKGTNTPIGVVKAYTPDEVREAVEKARKAQQIWALTPFSTRRKLLFALMDYILANQEFICKTACVECGKTMMDGTLGEMLTTFEKLRWTASRGEEALQEEVRDVGLMTIHKRASVRYVPFGVIGAIVSWNYPFHNIYGPMISALFAGNAFVGKVSEYSSFYASYYESIVKDGLRQLGYSPDLVSFVTGFADTGETIVSSVDKLTFIGSPGVGKIVMRNASATLTPVVLELGGKDPAVICDDADMKQVIPVVMRGNFQNCGQNCVGLERIIAHEKVHDQLVEEVIRQVRGLTQGAASQGQYDLGAMTMGKAAIPKIQQLVDETVKAGAKLVCGGKMNGDMFYPPTVLINVTPDMPIAQEEVFGPVMVIMKFKTDDEAVKMVNACAYGLGSSVFSLNIPRAQAIADRIRTGMVNINDFGINYLCQSLPFGGVKISGFDRFAGREGLRGNCVVRASTTDRIPGVKTEIPAILQYPIRPAAFTFMENLAQVIYGRLPNMITSAMKLATIKPDSADKKTA
;
A
#
# COMPACT_ATOMS: atom_id res chain seq x y z
N MET A 1 38.04 27.20 -22.26
CA MET A 1 38.40 25.77 -22.14
C MET A 1 37.51 25.02 -21.14
N LEU A 2 37.44 25.41 -19.86
CA LEU A 2 36.58 24.75 -18.85
C LEU A 2 35.08 24.71 -19.23
N LEU A 3 34.53 25.80 -19.77
CA LEU A 3 33.13 25.86 -20.21
C LEU A 3 32.81 24.85 -21.33
N CYS A 4 33.73 24.62 -22.26
CA CYS A 4 33.58 23.61 -23.32
C CYS A 4 33.58 22.18 -22.76
N TRP A 5 34.40 21.91 -21.73
CA TRP A 5 34.41 20.62 -21.05
C TRP A 5 33.10 20.33 -20.31
N PHE A 6 32.47 21.34 -19.68
CA PHE A 6 31.16 21.19 -19.05
C PHE A 6 30.06 20.86 -20.07
N VAL A 7 30.06 21.53 -21.23
CA VAL A 7 29.09 21.25 -22.30
C VAL A 7 29.29 19.84 -22.87
N VAL A 8 30.53 19.43 -23.14
CA VAL A 8 30.84 18.06 -23.61
C VAL A 8 30.42 17.01 -22.57
N ALA A 9 30.69 17.25 -21.29
CA ALA A 9 30.29 16.35 -20.21
C ALA A 9 28.76 16.22 -20.08
N ASP A 10 28.01 17.33 -20.20
CA ASP A 10 26.54 17.31 -20.18
C ASP A 10 25.97 16.53 -21.39
N VAL A 11 26.52 16.76 -22.59
CA VAL A 11 26.11 16.03 -23.80
C VAL A 11 26.39 14.53 -23.66
N LEU A 12 27.57 14.14 -23.17
CA LEU A 12 27.90 12.74 -22.93
C LEU A 12 27.02 12.12 -21.85
N TYR A 13 26.71 12.85 -20.78
CA TYR A 13 25.80 12.39 -19.74
C TYR A 13 24.38 12.14 -20.28
N ARG A 14 23.84 13.07 -21.08
CA ARG A 14 22.54 12.91 -21.74
C ARG A 14 22.54 11.74 -22.71
N ALA A 15 23.58 11.61 -23.54
CA ALA A 15 23.73 10.48 -24.46
C ALA A 15 23.79 9.14 -23.72
N TYR A 16 24.53 9.06 -22.62
CA TYR A 16 24.58 7.88 -21.76
C TYR A 16 23.22 7.57 -21.12
N ALA A 17 22.49 8.58 -20.65
CA ALA A 17 21.16 8.41 -20.09
C ALA A 17 20.16 7.86 -21.14
N VAL A 18 20.20 8.37 -22.37
CA VAL A 18 19.39 7.86 -23.49
C VAL A 18 19.77 6.41 -23.82
N PHE A 19 21.07 6.11 -23.91
CA PHE A 19 21.54 4.74 -24.15
C PHE A 19 21.08 3.78 -23.05
N LYS A 20 21.22 4.16 -21.76
CA LYS A 20 20.76 3.36 -20.62
C LYS A 20 19.25 3.11 -20.69
N TRP A 21 18.48 4.11 -21.10
CA TRP A 21 17.03 3.96 -21.30
C TRP A 21 16.69 2.99 -22.43
N ILE A 22 17.31 3.13 -23.60
CA ILE A 22 17.12 2.21 -24.74
C ILE A 22 17.49 0.78 -24.34
N TRP A 23 18.62 0.60 -23.66
CA TRP A 23 19.07 -0.72 -23.17
C TRP A 23 18.08 -1.33 -22.17
N ALA A 24 17.54 -0.51 -21.25
CA ALA A 24 16.49 -0.95 -20.35
C ALA A 24 15.23 -1.40 -21.10
N CYS A 25 14.80 -0.66 -22.14
CA CYS A 25 13.66 -1.06 -22.97
C CYS A 25 13.90 -2.39 -23.69
N ILE A 26 15.10 -2.59 -24.27
CA ILE A 26 15.45 -3.84 -24.97
C ILE A 26 15.45 -5.01 -23.98
N THR A 27 16.13 -4.86 -22.84
CA THR A 27 16.22 -5.94 -21.83
C THR A 27 14.86 -6.28 -21.24
N GLN A 28 14.02 -5.28 -20.94
CA GLN A 28 12.66 -5.51 -20.47
C GLN A 28 11.79 -6.20 -21.53
N THR A 29 11.97 -5.84 -22.80
CA THR A 29 11.27 -6.51 -23.92
C THR A 29 11.69 -7.97 -24.03
N VAL A 30 13.00 -8.27 -23.96
CA VAL A 30 13.51 -9.65 -23.94
C VAL A 30 12.94 -10.41 -22.74
N ASP A 31 12.94 -9.81 -21.55
CA ASP A 31 12.36 -10.44 -20.35
C ASP A 31 10.87 -10.72 -20.53
N ARG A 32 10.11 -9.82 -21.17
CA ARG A 32 8.68 -10.01 -21.46
C ARG A 32 8.44 -11.21 -22.37
N TYR A 33 9.18 -11.32 -23.47
CA TYR A 33 8.99 -12.39 -24.45
C TYR A 33 9.69 -13.71 -24.09
N THR A 34 10.57 -13.71 -23.09
CA THR A 34 11.21 -14.92 -22.53
C THR A 34 10.64 -15.31 -21.16
N ALA A 35 9.59 -14.65 -20.71
CA ALA A 35 8.86 -15.05 -19.51
C ALA A 35 8.21 -16.43 -19.74
N PRO A 36 8.16 -17.30 -18.71
CA PRO A 36 7.53 -18.60 -18.85
C PRO A 36 6.01 -18.48 -18.97
N VAL A 37 5.40 -19.55 -19.45
CA VAL A 37 3.94 -19.67 -19.50
C VAL A 37 3.44 -20.40 -18.25
N ILE A 38 2.57 -19.73 -17.50
CA ILE A 38 1.89 -20.32 -16.34
C ILE A 38 0.74 -21.20 -16.81
N LYS A 39 0.67 -22.42 -16.28
CA LYS A 39 -0.34 -23.43 -16.62
C LYS A 39 -1.09 -23.88 -15.37
N VAL A 40 -2.02 -23.05 -14.93
CA VAL A 40 -2.91 -23.34 -13.81
C VAL A 40 -4.34 -23.56 -14.32
N PRO A 41 -4.97 -24.70 -14.00
CA PRO A 41 -6.36 -24.95 -14.35
C PRO A 41 -7.30 -24.02 -13.58
N LEU A 42 -8.40 -23.62 -14.23
CA LEU A 42 -9.42 -22.79 -13.60
C LEU A 42 -10.26 -23.62 -12.63
N PRO A 43 -10.50 -23.16 -11.38
CA PRO A 43 -11.39 -23.83 -10.44
C PRO A 43 -12.87 -23.68 -10.85
N GLU A 44 -13.77 -24.29 -10.07
CA GLU A 44 -15.21 -24.09 -10.23
C GLU A 44 -15.66 -22.71 -9.70
N VAL A 45 -16.60 -22.07 -10.39
CA VAL A 45 -17.26 -20.82 -9.97
C VAL A 45 -18.78 -20.94 -9.90
N ASN A 46 -19.32 -22.08 -10.33
CA ASN A 46 -20.75 -22.37 -10.31
C ASN A 46 -20.98 -23.55 -9.37
N PHE A 47 -21.82 -23.35 -8.36
CA PHE A 47 -22.07 -24.35 -7.33
C PHE A 47 -23.55 -24.76 -7.37
N PRO A 48 -23.87 -26.06 -7.50
CA PRO A 48 -25.24 -26.54 -7.63
C PRO A 48 -26.02 -26.57 -6.30
N ALA A 49 -25.38 -26.17 -5.19
CA ALA A 49 -25.99 -26.19 -3.87
C ALA A 49 -27.16 -25.19 -3.77
N ALA A 50 -28.18 -25.55 -3.00
CA ALA A 50 -29.24 -24.62 -2.65
C ALA A 50 -28.75 -23.59 -1.60
N PRO A 51 -29.33 -22.37 -1.57
CA PRO A 51 -29.11 -21.42 -0.50
C PRO A 51 -29.33 -22.05 0.88
N ALA A 52 -28.46 -21.74 1.84
CA ALA A 52 -28.67 -22.18 3.22
C ALA A 52 -29.87 -21.45 3.84
N ALA A 53 -30.65 -22.17 4.65
CA ALA A 53 -31.82 -21.60 5.34
C ALA A 53 -31.43 -20.51 6.36
N GLU A 54 -30.28 -20.70 7.02
CA GLU A 54 -29.73 -19.74 7.99
C GLU A 54 -28.57 -18.96 7.37
N PRO A 55 -28.39 -17.66 7.72
CA PRO A 55 -27.27 -16.86 7.25
C PRO A 55 -25.91 -17.47 7.65
N LEU A 56 -25.10 -17.81 6.65
CA LEU A 56 -23.76 -18.37 6.83
C LEU A 56 -22.76 -17.30 7.25
N ASN A 57 -21.73 -17.73 7.96
CA ASN A 57 -20.55 -16.93 8.27
C ASN A 57 -19.30 -17.83 8.29
N PRO A 58 -18.07 -17.28 8.30
CA PRO A 58 -16.86 -18.08 8.24
C PRO A 58 -16.75 -19.18 9.31
N ARG A 59 -17.41 -19.04 10.47
CA ARG A 59 -17.39 -20.02 11.56
C ARG A 59 -18.46 -21.11 11.46
N SER A 60 -19.33 -21.07 10.45
CA SER A 60 -20.43 -22.04 10.28
C SER A 60 -19.96 -23.49 10.06
N ALA A 61 -18.70 -23.72 9.67
CA ALA A 61 -18.15 -25.06 9.40
C ALA A 61 -17.56 -25.77 10.65
N GLY A 62 -17.58 -25.12 11.81
CA GLY A 62 -17.00 -25.64 13.06
C GLY A 62 -15.49 -25.35 13.21
N GLU A 63 -14.87 -25.95 14.23
CA GLU A 63 -13.46 -25.71 14.57
C GLU A 63 -12.48 -26.20 13.49
N GLY A 64 -11.36 -25.50 13.33
CA GLY A 64 -10.31 -25.81 12.35
C GLY A 64 -10.71 -25.62 10.88
N LYS A 65 -11.90 -25.08 10.62
CA LYS A 65 -12.49 -24.95 9.29
C LYS A 65 -13.09 -23.56 9.09
N ILE A 66 -13.10 -23.12 7.84
CA ILE A 66 -13.74 -21.88 7.40
C ILE A 66 -14.83 -22.25 6.40
N GLN A 67 -16.07 -21.84 6.69
CA GLN A 67 -17.17 -21.95 5.73
C GLN A 67 -17.03 -20.89 4.65
N CYS A 68 -16.94 -21.33 3.39
CA CYS A 68 -16.99 -20.47 2.21
C CYS A 68 -18.39 -20.52 1.58
N TYR A 69 -18.90 -19.37 1.16
CA TYR A 69 -20.27 -19.23 0.67
C TYR A 69 -20.40 -17.99 -0.20
N ASP A 70 -21.35 -18.02 -1.13
CA ASP A 70 -21.68 -16.89 -1.99
C ASP A 70 -22.42 -15.82 -1.16
N LYS A 71 -21.87 -14.60 -1.13
CA LYS A 71 -22.40 -13.51 -0.30
C LYS A 71 -23.71 -12.94 -0.81
N GLY A 72 -24.00 -13.09 -2.11
CA GLY A 72 -25.23 -12.59 -2.72
C GLY A 72 -26.41 -13.56 -2.61
N THR A 73 -26.13 -14.85 -2.38
CA THR A 73 -27.17 -15.89 -2.40
C THR A 73 -27.25 -16.73 -1.13
N ASN A 74 -26.26 -16.61 -0.22
CA ASN A 74 -26.12 -17.47 0.96
C ASN A 74 -25.93 -18.96 0.63
N THR A 75 -25.47 -19.27 -0.59
CA THR A 75 -25.21 -20.64 -1.03
C THR A 75 -23.84 -21.12 -0.55
N PRO A 76 -23.75 -22.27 0.16
CA PRO A 76 -22.47 -22.88 0.50
C PRO A 76 -21.67 -23.22 -0.77
N ILE A 77 -20.40 -22.84 -0.77
CA ILE A 77 -19.46 -23.13 -1.87
C ILE A 77 -18.54 -24.28 -1.49
N GLY A 78 -18.09 -24.30 -0.23
CA GLY A 78 -17.17 -25.31 0.26
C GLY A 78 -16.59 -24.93 1.61
N VAL A 79 -15.61 -25.70 2.05
CA VAL A 79 -14.91 -25.47 3.31
C VAL A 79 -13.42 -25.49 3.05
N VAL A 80 -12.72 -24.53 3.64
CA VAL A 80 -11.25 -24.51 3.65
C VAL A 80 -10.72 -24.69 5.07
N LYS A 81 -9.49 -25.15 5.18
CA LYS A 81 -8.81 -25.34 6.45
C LYS A 81 -8.50 -23.98 7.11
N ALA A 82 -8.62 -23.89 8.43
CA ALA A 82 -7.97 -22.83 9.20
C ALA A 82 -6.60 -23.34 9.68
N TYR A 83 -5.51 -22.67 9.27
CA TYR A 83 -4.15 -23.06 9.61
C TYR A 83 -3.87 -22.84 11.08
N THR A 84 -3.24 -23.84 11.71
CA THR A 84 -2.80 -23.74 13.11
C THR A 84 -1.53 -22.87 13.22
N PRO A 85 -1.20 -22.37 14.41
CA PRO A 85 0.06 -21.66 14.63
C PRO A 85 1.31 -22.42 14.20
N ASP A 86 1.36 -23.74 14.41
CA ASP A 86 2.52 -24.56 14.00
C ASP A 86 2.66 -24.62 12.48
N GLU A 87 1.55 -24.75 11.76
CA GLU A 87 1.54 -24.80 10.30
C GLU A 87 1.94 -23.47 9.67
N VAL A 88 1.56 -22.35 10.29
CA VAL A 88 2.02 -21.01 9.90
C VAL A 88 3.53 -20.89 10.08
N ARG A 89 4.07 -21.32 11.23
CA ARG A 89 5.52 -21.30 11.48
C ARG A 89 6.26 -22.16 10.47
N GLU A 90 5.74 -23.34 10.14
CA GLU A 90 6.33 -24.23 9.15
C GLU A 90 6.35 -23.57 7.75
N ALA A 91 5.27 -22.92 7.35
CA ALA A 91 5.20 -22.19 6.08
C ALA A 91 6.24 -21.06 6.02
N VAL A 92 6.39 -20.29 7.11
CA VAL A 92 7.39 -19.22 7.21
C VAL A 92 8.82 -19.77 7.13
N GLU A 93 9.12 -20.89 7.78
CA GLU A 93 10.45 -21.51 7.73
C GLU A 93 10.79 -22.06 6.34
N LYS A 94 9.84 -22.67 5.64
CA LYS A 94 10.03 -23.08 4.24
C LYS A 94 10.29 -21.88 3.33
N ALA A 95 9.52 -20.81 3.51
CA ALA A 95 9.66 -19.56 2.77
C ALA A 95 11.04 -18.91 3.02
N ARG A 96 11.50 -18.90 4.28
CA ARG A 96 12.83 -18.39 4.67
C ARG A 96 13.96 -19.15 3.99
N LYS A 97 13.88 -20.48 3.89
CA LYS A 97 14.87 -21.30 3.18
C LYS A 97 14.90 -20.99 1.68
N ALA A 98 13.73 -20.91 1.04
CA ALA A 98 13.62 -20.56 -0.38
C ALA A 98 14.14 -19.14 -0.67
N GLN A 99 13.93 -18.21 0.26
CA GLN A 99 14.33 -16.81 0.13
C GLN A 99 15.83 -16.62 -0.03
N GLN A 100 16.65 -17.42 0.66
CA GLN A 100 18.12 -17.30 0.60
C GLN A 100 18.63 -17.43 -0.84
N ILE A 101 18.02 -18.32 -1.63
CA ILE A 101 18.33 -18.50 -3.05
C ILE A 101 17.72 -17.36 -3.88
N TRP A 102 16.45 -17.02 -3.61
CA TRP A 102 15.74 -15.97 -4.34
C TRP A 102 16.40 -14.59 -4.24
N ALA A 103 16.95 -14.25 -3.07
CA ALA A 103 17.64 -12.98 -2.82
C ALA A 103 18.83 -12.73 -3.76
N LEU A 104 19.47 -13.80 -4.25
CA LEU A 104 20.63 -13.76 -5.13
C LEU A 104 20.27 -13.65 -6.61
N THR A 105 18.97 -13.77 -6.96
CA THR A 105 18.53 -13.69 -8.35
C THR A 105 18.68 -12.29 -8.93
N PRO A 106 19.01 -12.16 -10.23
CA PRO A 106 19.03 -10.86 -10.90
C PRO A 106 17.60 -10.32 -11.07
N PHE A 107 17.47 -9.00 -11.23
CA PHE A 107 16.18 -8.35 -11.46
C PHE A 107 15.44 -8.89 -12.70
N SER A 108 16.16 -9.36 -13.73
CA SER A 108 15.57 -9.97 -14.92
C SER A 108 14.73 -11.22 -14.58
N THR A 109 15.23 -12.11 -13.72
CA THR A 109 14.47 -13.28 -13.25
C THR A 109 13.18 -12.86 -12.55
N ARG A 110 13.28 -11.88 -11.64
CA ARG A 110 12.12 -11.38 -10.88
C ARG A 110 11.09 -10.71 -11.79
N ARG A 111 11.57 -9.99 -12.81
CA ARG A 111 10.75 -9.36 -13.84
C ARG A 111 10.03 -10.38 -14.72
N LYS A 112 10.71 -11.46 -15.15
CA LYS A 112 10.10 -12.56 -15.90
C LYS A 112 8.95 -13.20 -15.14
N LEU A 113 9.07 -13.38 -13.82
CA LEU A 113 7.97 -13.85 -12.99
C LEU A 113 6.77 -12.89 -13.08
N LEU A 114 6.98 -11.59 -12.89
CA LEU A 114 5.90 -10.60 -12.97
C LEU A 114 5.23 -10.55 -14.35
N PHE A 115 6.01 -10.70 -15.42
CA PHE A 115 5.45 -10.78 -16.77
C PHE A 115 4.64 -12.06 -17.00
N ALA A 116 5.12 -13.21 -16.53
CA ALA A 116 4.36 -14.47 -16.58
C ALA A 116 3.04 -14.37 -15.82
N LEU A 117 3.05 -13.75 -14.62
CA LEU A 117 1.85 -13.44 -13.85
C LEU A 117 0.90 -12.54 -14.65
N MET A 118 1.42 -11.46 -15.23
CA MET A 118 0.63 -10.51 -16.03
C MET A 118 -0.03 -11.18 -17.24
N ASP A 119 0.67 -12.07 -17.96
CA ASP A 119 0.09 -12.83 -19.08
C ASP A 119 -1.05 -13.73 -18.63
N TYR A 120 -0.84 -14.50 -17.56
CA TYR A 120 -1.86 -15.40 -17.04
C TYR A 120 -3.10 -14.63 -16.57
N ILE A 121 -2.90 -13.54 -15.82
CA ILE A 121 -3.99 -12.71 -15.30
C ILE A 121 -4.75 -12.07 -16.46
N LEU A 122 -4.05 -11.55 -17.48
CA LEU A 122 -4.70 -10.94 -18.65
C LEU A 122 -5.57 -11.95 -19.41
N ALA A 123 -5.09 -13.17 -19.61
CA ALA A 123 -5.83 -14.24 -20.29
C ALA A 123 -7.04 -14.74 -19.49
N ASN A 124 -7.02 -14.62 -18.15
CA ASN A 124 -8.03 -15.18 -17.26
C ASN A 124 -8.77 -14.12 -16.41
N GLN A 125 -8.68 -12.84 -16.77
CA GLN A 125 -9.18 -11.71 -15.97
C GLN A 125 -10.67 -11.82 -15.65
N GLU A 126 -11.50 -12.24 -16.62
CA GLU A 126 -12.93 -12.41 -16.41
C GLU A 126 -13.20 -13.48 -15.34
N PHE A 127 -12.45 -14.58 -15.38
CA PHE A 127 -12.59 -15.65 -14.42
C PHE A 127 -12.15 -15.21 -13.01
N ILE A 128 -11.03 -14.49 -12.88
CA ILE A 128 -10.57 -13.95 -11.59
C ILE A 128 -11.57 -12.91 -11.04
N CYS A 129 -12.26 -12.14 -11.89
CA CYS A 129 -13.35 -11.29 -11.42
C CYS A 129 -14.52 -12.12 -10.88
N LYS A 130 -14.89 -13.23 -11.54
CA LYS A 130 -15.97 -14.13 -11.08
C LYS A 130 -15.68 -14.71 -9.70
N THR A 131 -14.45 -15.14 -9.42
CA THR A 131 -14.06 -15.66 -8.11
C THR A 131 -14.27 -14.60 -7.01
N ALA A 132 -13.89 -13.35 -7.27
CA ALA A 132 -14.10 -12.23 -6.36
C ALA A 132 -15.59 -11.85 -6.19
N CYS A 133 -16.40 -11.94 -7.25
CA CYS A 133 -17.84 -11.69 -7.20
C CYS A 133 -18.54 -12.65 -6.26
N VAL A 134 -18.23 -13.94 -6.39
CA VAL A 134 -18.82 -15.01 -5.57
C VAL A 134 -18.45 -14.83 -4.08
N GLU A 135 -17.17 -14.67 -3.76
CA GLU A 135 -16.73 -14.62 -2.35
C GLU A 135 -16.96 -13.27 -1.66
N CYS A 136 -17.08 -12.18 -2.40
CA CYS A 136 -17.22 -10.83 -1.81
C CYS A 136 -18.60 -10.25 -2.03
N GLY A 137 -19.39 -10.79 -2.95
CA GLY A 137 -20.67 -10.22 -3.36
C GLY A 137 -20.55 -9.04 -4.32
N LYS A 138 -19.34 -8.67 -4.75
CA LYS A 138 -19.10 -7.53 -5.65
C LYS A 138 -19.59 -7.81 -7.08
N THR A 139 -19.81 -6.75 -7.85
CA THR A 139 -20.17 -6.89 -9.28
C THR A 139 -18.95 -7.18 -10.14
N MET A 140 -19.17 -7.73 -11.34
CA MET A 140 -18.09 -7.94 -12.33
C MET A 140 -17.38 -6.64 -12.69
N MET A 141 -18.11 -5.53 -12.79
CA MET A 141 -17.54 -4.22 -13.10
C MET A 141 -16.60 -3.77 -11.98
N ASP A 142 -17.03 -3.88 -10.72
CA ASP A 142 -16.20 -3.48 -9.57
C ASP A 142 -15.01 -4.43 -9.38
N GLY A 143 -15.15 -5.71 -9.75
CA GLY A 143 -14.04 -6.65 -9.86
C GLY A 143 -13.00 -6.18 -10.89
N THR A 144 -13.43 -5.80 -12.09
CA THR A 144 -12.52 -5.30 -13.12
C THR A 144 -11.79 -4.03 -12.68
N LEU A 145 -12.52 -3.06 -12.10
CA LEU A 145 -11.94 -1.79 -11.67
C LEU A 145 -10.96 -1.95 -10.50
N GLY A 146 -11.33 -2.74 -9.49
CA GLY A 146 -10.57 -2.82 -8.23
C GLY A 146 -9.62 -4.02 -8.11
N GLU A 147 -9.91 -5.16 -8.75
CA GLU A 147 -9.01 -6.31 -8.74
C GLU A 147 -8.00 -6.25 -9.89
N MET A 148 -8.48 -5.97 -11.10
CA MET A 148 -7.69 -6.17 -12.31
C MET A 148 -6.83 -4.95 -12.63
N LEU A 149 -7.42 -3.77 -12.79
CA LEU A 149 -6.67 -2.57 -13.20
C LEU A 149 -5.55 -2.23 -12.22
N THR A 150 -5.83 -2.29 -10.93
CA THR A 150 -4.86 -2.05 -9.85
C THR A 150 -3.72 -3.08 -9.88
N THR A 151 -4.01 -4.36 -10.12
CA THR A 151 -3.00 -5.42 -10.23
C THR A 151 -2.16 -5.28 -11.48
N PHE A 152 -2.76 -4.97 -12.63
CA PHE A 152 -2.02 -4.72 -13.87
C PHE A 152 -1.09 -3.53 -13.73
N GLU A 153 -1.54 -2.43 -13.15
CA GLU A 153 -0.69 -1.26 -12.91
C GLU A 153 0.44 -1.59 -11.94
N LYS A 154 0.19 -2.39 -10.90
CA LYS A 154 1.23 -2.83 -9.95
C LYS A 154 2.29 -3.67 -10.64
N LEU A 155 1.88 -4.64 -11.47
CA LEU A 155 2.79 -5.49 -12.25
C LEU A 155 3.58 -4.66 -13.26
N ARG A 156 2.90 -3.83 -14.06
CA ARG A 156 3.50 -2.96 -15.08
C ARG A 156 4.56 -2.05 -14.46
N TRP A 157 4.21 -1.30 -13.41
CA TRP A 157 5.14 -0.37 -12.78
C TRP A 157 6.31 -1.10 -12.12
N THR A 158 6.05 -2.18 -11.36
CA THR A 158 7.12 -2.91 -10.66
C THR A 158 8.10 -3.57 -11.64
N ALA A 159 7.59 -4.20 -12.70
CA ALA A 159 8.43 -4.82 -13.73
C ALA A 159 9.30 -3.81 -14.48
N SER A 160 8.75 -2.63 -14.78
CA SER A 160 9.44 -1.59 -15.58
C SER A 160 10.36 -0.67 -14.76
N ARG A 161 9.98 -0.33 -13.53
CA ARG A 161 10.66 0.68 -12.70
C ARG A 161 11.24 0.16 -11.40
N GLY A 162 10.93 -1.08 -11.00
CA GLY A 162 11.36 -1.61 -9.71
C GLY A 162 12.88 -1.68 -9.55
N GLU A 163 13.61 -2.04 -10.62
CA GLU A 163 15.07 -2.09 -10.58
C GLU A 163 15.67 -0.69 -10.35
N GLU A 164 15.16 0.31 -11.07
CA GLU A 164 15.55 1.71 -10.89
C GLU A 164 15.23 2.22 -9.47
N ALA A 165 14.10 1.81 -8.91
CA ALA A 165 13.70 2.14 -7.55
C ALA A 165 14.64 1.54 -6.49
N LEU A 166 15.22 0.37 -6.75
CA LEU A 166 16.11 -0.35 -5.83
C LEU A 166 17.61 -0.15 -6.12
N GLN A 167 17.97 0.74 -7.06
CA GLN A 167 19.37 1.06 -7.34
C GLN A 167 20.08 1.64 -6.11
N GLU A 168 21.38 1.33 -6.00
CA GLU A 168 22.25 1.91 -4.99
C GLU A 168 22.32 3.43 -5.15
N GLU A 169 22.22 4.14 -4.03
CA GLU A 169 22.35 5.59 -3.99
C GLU A 169 23.71 5.97 -3.41
N VAL A 170 24.56 6.61 -4.21
CA VAL A 170 25.80 7.22 -3.70
C VAL A 170 25.44 8.51 -2.97
N ARG A 171 26.00 8.69 -1.78
CA ARG A 171 25.76 9.86 -0.94
C ARG A 171 27.01 10.72 -0.84
N ASP A 172 26.79 12.00 -0.57
CA ASP A 172 27.86 12.97 -0.35
C ASP A 172 28.75 12.55 0.84
N VAL A 173 30.04 12.87 0.73
CA VAL A 173 31.04 12.64 1.78
C VAL A 173 31.72 13.96 2.09
N GLY A 174 31.81 14.32 3.37
CA GLY A 174 32.48 15.55 3.79
C GLY A 174 33.99 15.51 3.53
N LEU A 175 34.64 16.67 3.64
CA LEU A 175 36.09 16.82 3.41
C LEU A 175 36.94 15.86 4.25
N MET A 176 36.55 15.63 5.51
CA MET A 176 37.21 14.67 6.43
C MET A 176 37.23 13.23 5.91
N THR A 177 36.27 12.88 5.08
CA THR A 177 36.06 11.52 4.58
C THR A 177 36.08 11.48 3.06
N ILE A 178 36.80 12.41 2.42
CA ILE A 178 36.88 12.51 0.96
C ILE A 178 37.47 11.24 0.31
N HIS A 179 38.28 10.48 1.04
CA HIS A 179 38.81 9.18 0.64
C HIS A 179 37.79 8.04 0.73
N LYS A 180 36.61 8.29 1.31
CA LYS A 180 35.52 7.33 1.45
C LYS A 180 34.48 7.47 0.34
N ARG A 181 33.76 6.39 0.12
CA ARG A 181 32.54 6.31 -0.67
C ARG A 181 31.40 5.93 0.28
N ALA A 182 30.43 6.80 0.45
CA ALA A 182 29.21 6.51 1.18
C ALA A 182 28.10 6.09 0.20
N SER A 183 27.38 5.01 0.52
CA SER A 183 26.24 4.56 -0.28
C SER A 183 25.12 3.97 0.56
N VAL A 184 23.91 4.03 0.01
CA VAL A 184 22.71 3.37 0.55
C VAL A 184 22.29 2.26 -0.41
N ARG A 185 22.10 1.06 0.12
CA ARG A 185 21.59 -0.11 -0.60
C ARG A 185 20.25 -0.56 -0.01
N TYR A 186 19.39 -1.09 -0.86
CA TYR A 186 18.12 -1.67 -0.49
C TYR A 186 18.25 -3.19 -0.53
N VAL A 187 18.34 -3.82 0.65
CA VAL A 187 18.56 -5.26 0.80
C VAL A 187 17.27 -5.91 1.28
N PRO A 188 16.83 -7.07 0.75
CA PRO A 188 15.61 -7.72 1.23
C PRO A 188 15.65 -7.99 2.74
N PHE A 189 14.50 -7.91 3.40
CA PHE A 189 14.31 -8.27 4.81
C PHE A 189 14.51 -9.77 5.05
N GLY A 190 13.94 -10.61 4.18
CA GLY A 190 13.78 -12.04 4.44
C GLY A 190 12.36 -12.46 4.04
N VAL A 191 11.54 -12.84 5.01
CA VAL A 191 10.13 -13.17 4.81
C VAL A 191 9.28 -11.95 5.10
N ILE A 192 8.56 -11.46 4.08
CA ILE A 192 7.52 -10.45 4.24
C ILE A 192 6.19 -11.16 4.53
N GLY A 193 5.57 -10.77 5.63
CA GLY A 193 4.20 -11.17 5.96
C GLY A 193 3.17 -10.20 5.40
N ALA A 194 1.98 -10.70 5.09
CA ALA A 194 0.81 -9.85 4.89
C ALA A 194 -0.43 -10.41 5.58
N ILE A 195 -1.30 -9.55 6.07
CA ILE A 195 -2.66 -9.91 6.50
C ILE A 195 -3.60 -8.96 5.76
N VAL A 196 -4.47 -9.51 4.92
CA VAL A 196 -5.17 -8.74 3.89
C VAL A 196 -6.70 -8.86 4.00
N SER A 197 -7.39 -7.77 3.67
CA SER A 197 -8.85 -7.67 3.74
C SER A 197 -9.57 -8.39 2.59
N TRP A 198 -10.86 -8.62 2.78
CA TRP A 198 -11.74 -9.33 1.85
C TRP A 198 -12.31 -8.48 0.71
N ASN A 199 -12.20 -7.15 0.76
CA ASN A 199 -12.89 -6.30 -0.21
C ASN A 199 -12.34 -6.45 -1.64
N TYR A 200 -11.05 -6.73 -1.78
CA TYR A 200 -10.42 -7.05 -3.06
C TYR A 200 -9.45 -8.25 -2.92
N PRO A 201 -9.95 -9.50 -2.76
CA PRO A 201 -9.12 -10.60 -2.26
C PRO A 201 -7.98 -10.98 -3.19
N PHE A 202 -8.14 -10.84 -4.51
CA PHE A 202 -7.08 -11.15 -5.44
C PHE A 202 -6.00 -10.06 -5.41
N HIS A 203 -6.41 -8.81 -5.57
CA HIS A 203 -5.47 -7.69 -5.57
C HIS A 203 -4.76 -7.52 -4.23
N ASN A 204 -5.49 -7.62 -3.11
CA ASN A 204 -4.92 -7.34 -1.79
C ASN A 204 -3.87 -8.36 -1.38
N ILE A 205 -3.94 -9.62 -1.83
CA ILE A 205 -2.88 -10.60 -1.59
C ILE A 205 -1.73 -10.45 -2.61
N TYR A 206 -2.03 -10.16 -3.88
CA TYR A 206 -1.02 -10.01 -4.92
C TYR A 206 -0.19 -8.73 -4.79
N GLY A 207 -0.79 -7.60 -4.39
CA GLY A 207 -0.14 -6.30 -4.32
C GLY A 207 1.13 -6.31 -3.46
N PRO A 208 1.03 -6.69 -2.18
CA PRO A 208 2.19 -6.86 -1.30
C PRO A 208 3.16 -7.94 -1.79
N MET A 209 2.65 -9.08 -2.29
CA MET A 209 3.46 -10.17 -2.82
C MET A 209 4.36 -9.71 -3.98
N ILE A 210 3.81 -8.98 -4.95
CA ILE A 210 4.55 -8.47 -6.11
C ILE A 210 5.75 -7.64 -5.67
N SER A 211 5.55 -6.70 -4.72
CA SER A 211 6.64 -5.89 -4.20
C SER A 211 7.65 -6.70 -3.37
N ALA A 212 7.19 -7.62 -2.53
CA ALA A 212 8.05 -8.48 -1.72
C ALA A 212 8.99 -9.33 -2.61
N LEU A 213 8.42 -10.06 -3.58
CA LEU A 213 9.17 -10.93 -4.48
C LEU A 213 10.14 -10.13 -5.35
N PHE A 214 9.73 -8.97 -5.88
CA PHE A 214 10.62 -8.15 -6.70
C PHE A 214 11.80 -7.59 -5.89
N ALA A 215 11.59 -7.21 -4.63
CA ALA A 215 12.64 -6.79 -3.70
C ALA A 215 13.58 -7.95 -3.28
N GLY A 216 13.23 -9.20 -3.56
CA GLY A 216 14.05 -10.38 -3.26
C GLY A 216 13.69 -11.07 -1.94
N ASN A 217 12.49 -10.80 -1.42
CA ASN A 217 11.96 -11.45 -0.23
C ASN A 217 11.16 -12.71 -0.58
N ALA A 218 10.91 -13.54 0.42
CA ALA A 218 9.81 -14.50 0.40
C ALA A 218 8.51 -13.82 0.89
N PHE A 219 7.37 -14.49 0.67
CA PHE A 219 6.08 -13.96 1.04
C PHE A 219 5.20 -14.99 1.75
N VAL A 220 4.64 -14.64 2.90
CA VAL A 220 3.60 -15.43 3.58
C VAL A 220 2.41 -14.54 3.91
N GLY A 221 1.27 -14.77 3.26
CA GLY A 221 0.10 -13.89 3.39
C GLY A 221 -1.12 -14.61 3.93
N LYS A 222 -1.77 -14.05 4.97
CA LYS A 222 -3.11 -14.46 5.42
C LYS A 222 -4.17 -13.72 4.62
N VAL A 223 -5.03 -14.46 3.94
CA VAL A 223 -6.28 -13.94 3.37
C VAL A 223 -7.37 -13.85 4.44
N SER A 224 -8.37 -13.01 4.19
CA SER A 224 -9.56 -12.92 5.04
C SER A 224 -10.37 -14.20 5.01
N GLU A 225 -10.87 -14.63 6.17
CA GLU A 225 -11.79 -15.77 6.32
C GLU A 225 -13.12 -15.56 5.58
N TYR A 226 -13.45 -14.33 5.17
CA TYR A 226 -14.62 -14.04 4.34
C TYR A 226 -14.41 -14.33 2.85
N SER A 227 -13.15 -14.48 2.40
CA SER A 227 -12.76 -14.63 0.99
C SER A 227 -11.54 -15.57 0.86
N SER A 228 -11.71 -16.82 1.26
CA SER A 228 -10.63 -17.80 1.44
C SER A 228 -10.68 -18.99 0.47
N PHE A 229 -11.80 -19.21 -0.22
CA PHE A 229 -12.02 -20.37 -1.09
C PHE A 229 -11.02 -20.41 -2.25
N TYR A 230 -10.82 -19.27 -2.93
CA TYR A 230 -9.94 -19.18 -4.09
C TYR A 230 -8.48 -18.88 -3.75
N ALA A 231 -8.11 -18.83 -2.47
CA ALA A 231 -6.74 -18.53 -2.05
C ALA A 231 -5.73 -19.56 -2.59
N SER A 232 -6.08 -20.84 -2.61
CA SER A 232 -5.22 -21.91 -3.16
C SER A 232 -5.04 -21.79 -4.68
N TYR A 233 -6.09 -21.38 -5.41
CA TYR A 233 -6.00 -21.09 -6.83
C TYR A 233 -5.05 -19.92 -7.08
N TYR A 234 -5.21 -18.80 -6.35
CA TYR A 234 -4.32 -17.65 -6.44
C TYR A 234 -2.87 -18.02 -6.13
N GLU A 235 -2.64 -18.83 -5.09
CA GLU A 235 -1.30 -19.31 -4.71
C GLU A 235 -0.68 -20.18 -5.82
N SER A 236 -1.49 -21.02 -6.48
CA SER A 236 -1.00 -21.94 -7.51
C SER A 236 -0.44 -21.22 -8.74
N ILE A 237 -0.98 -20.05 -9.09
CA ILE A 237 -0.52 -19.23 -10.23
C ILE A 237 0.94 -18.80 -10.02
N VAL A 238 1.25 -18.22 -8.86
CA VAL A 238 2.62 -17.78 -8.55
C VAL A 238 3.57 -18.95 -8.31
N LYS A 239 3.09 -20.02 -7.67
CA LYS A 239 3.90 -21.25 -7.47
C LYS A 239 4.29 -21.90 -8.81
N ASP A 240 3.38 -21.95 -9.77
CA ASP A 240 3.70 -22.46 -11.11
C ASP A 240 4.71 -21.57 -11.83
N GLY A 241 4.51 -20.24 -11.80
CA GLY A 241 5.49 -19.29 -12.35
C GLY A 241 6.90 -19.46 -11.76
N LEU A 242 7.01 -19.70 -10.45
CA LEU A 242 8.29 -19.98 -9.78
C LEU A 242 8.92 -21.30 -10.24
N ARG A 243 8.12 -22.38 -10.34
CA ARG A 243 8.60 -23.68 -10.83
C ARG A 243 9.13 -23.61 -12.25
N GLN A 244 8.43 -22.89 -13.13
CA GLN A 244 8.84 -22.71 -14.53
C GLN A 244 10.15 -21.92 -14.66
N LEU A 245 10.48 -21.08 -13.68
CA LEU A 245 11.77 -20.39 -13.58
C LEU A 245 12.85 -21.21 -12.85
N GLY A 246 12.53 -22.40 -12.33
CA GLY A 246 13.46 -23.27 -11.60
C GLY A 246 13.67 -22.88 -10.13
N TYR A 247 12.73 -22.15 -9.53
CA TYR A 247 12.79 -21.74 -8.11
C TYR A 247 11.76 -22.48 -7.26
N SER A 248 12.04 -22.55 -5.96
CA SER A 248 11.15 -23.26 -5.02
C SER A 248 9.77 -22.59 -4.96
N PRO A 249 8.67 -23.35 -5.10
CA PRO A 249 7.32 -22.83 -4.90
C PRO A 249 7.07 -22.45 -3.43
N ASP A 250 7.88 -22.93 -2.49
CA ASP A 250 7.76 -22.58 -1.06
C ASP A 250 8.11 -21.11 -0.77
N LEU A 251 8.66 -20.38 -1.75
CA LEU A 251 8.94 -18.94 -1.63
C LEU A 251 7.68 -18.14 -1.31
N VAL A 252 6.51 -18.64 -1.69
CA VAL A 252 5.21 -18.02 -1.44
C VAL A 252 4.29 -18.99 -0.73
N SER A 253 3.65 -18.53 0.34
CA SER A 253 2.52 -19.23 0.94
C SER A 253 1.33 -18.32 1.20
N PHE A 254 0.14 -18.75 0.78
CA PHE A 254 -1.12 -18.12 1.19
C PHE A 254 -1.80 -19.01 2.22
N VAL A 255 -2.03 -18.45 3.41
CA VAL A 255 -2.64 -19.17 4.53
C VAL A 255 -4.03 -18.63 4.84
N THR A 256 -4.90 -19.51 5.30
CA THR A 256 -6.28 -19.21 5.68
C THR A 256 -6.44 -19.45 7.17
N GLY A 257 -7.25 -18.66 7.85
CA GLY A 257 -7.46 -18.84 9.29
C GLY A 257 -8.05 -17.63 9.99
N PHE A 258 -8.11 -17.69 11.31
CA PHE A 258 -8.70 -16.65 12.15
C PHE A 258 -7.63 -15.78 12.81
N ALA A 259 -7.94 -15.19 13.96
CA ALA A 259 -7.06 -14.27 14.66
C ALA A 259 -5.71 -14.91 15.02
N ASP A 260 -5.72 -16.12 15.58
CA ASP A 260 -4.54 -16.90 15.96
C ASP A 260 -3.55 -17.13 14.81
N THR A 261 -4.06 -17.42 13.61
CA THR A 261 -3.25 -17.50 12.38
C THR A 261 -2.57 -16.17 12.08
N GLY A 262 -3.31 -15.06 12.16
CA GLY A 262 -2.76 -13.71 11.94
C GLY A 262 -1.73 -13.30 12.99
N GLU A 263 -2.00 -13.57 14.27
CA GLU A 263 -1.06 -13.33 15.37
C GLU A 263 0.24 -14.09 15.18
N THR A 264 0.16 -15.33 14.72
CA THR A 264 1.33 -16.15 14.45
C THR A 264 2.17 -15.61 13.28
N ILE A 265 1.54 -15.08 12.22
CA ILE A 265 2.29 -14.41 11.15
C ILE A 265 3.06 -13.22 11.72
N VAL A 266 2.40 -12.35 12.50
CA VAL A 266 2.99 -11.13 13.05
C VAL A 266 4.28 -11.43 13.83
N SER A 267 4.30 -12.51 14.60
CA SER A 267 5.46 -12.90 15.42
C SER A 267 6.52 -13.72 14.69
N SER A 268 6.29 -14.15 13.45
CA SER A 268 7.17 -15.11 12.74
C SER A 268 7.92 -14.51 11.55
N VAL A 269 7.41 -13.43 10.97
CA VAL A 269 7.96 -12.77 9.76
C VAL A 269 8.93 -11.64 10.09
N ASP A 270 9.71 -11.20 9.10
CA ASP A 270 10.76 -10.18 9.28
C ASP A 270 10.24 -8.74 9.07
N LYS A 271 9.11 -8.57 8.36
CA LYS A 271 8.30 -7.35 8.27
C LYS A 271 6.86 -7.72 7.86
N LEU A 272 5.88 -6.96 8.32
CA LEU A 272 4.46 -7.23 8.07
C LEU A 272 3.77 -6.05 7.36
N THR A 273 2.91 -6.34 6.40
CA THR A 273 1.91 -5.39 5.88
C THR A 273 0.52 -5.81 6.34
N PHE A 274 -0.18 -4.95 7.06
CA PHE A 274 -1.57 -5.18 7.47
C PHE A 274 -2.51 -4.23 6.73
N ILE A 275 -3.54 -4.79 6.12
CA ILE A 275 -4.61 -4.10 5.40
C ILE A 275 -5.93 -4.45 6.10
N GLY A 276 -6.60 -3.48 6.73
CA GLY A 276 -7.84 -3.74 7.46
C GLY A 276 -8.34 -2.59 8.35
N SER A 277 -9.12 -2.92 9.38
CA SER A 277 -9.72 -1.87 10.22
C SER A 277 -8.75 -1.29 11.24
N PRO A 278 -8.92 -0.01 11.66
CA PRO A 278 -8.05 0.59 12.68
C PRO A 278 -8.03 -0.15 14.02
N GLY A 279 -9.16 -0.76 14.40
CA GLY A 279 -9.25 -1.57 15.63
C GLY A 279 -8.31 -2.76 15.60
N VAL A 280 -8.29 -3.52 14.50
CA VAL A 280 -7.39 -4.67 14.32
C VAL A 280 -5.95 -4.21 14.10
N GLY A 281 -5.72 -3.10 13.39
CA GLY A 281 -4.39 -2.52 13.21
C GLY A 281 -3.67 -2.22 14.53
N LYS A 282 -4.39 -1.73 15.55
CA LYS A 282 -3.85 -1.53 16.91
C LYS A 282 -3.46 -2.84 17.58
N ILE A 283 -4.24 -3.91 17.39
CA ILE A 283 -3.93 -5.25 17.91
C ILE A 283 -2.67 -5.81 17.23
N VAL A 284 -2.58 -5.68 15.90
CA VAL A 284 -1.40 -6.08 15.13
C VAL A 284 -0.15 -5.36 15.62
N MET A 285 -0.21 -4.04 15.77
CA MET A 285 0.92 -3.24 16.26
C MET A 285 1.34 -3.64 17.68
N ARG A 286 0.36 -3.90 18.57
CA ARG A 286 0.64 -4.41 19.92
C ARG A 286 1.38 -5.75 19.87
N ASN A 287 0.91 -6.68 19.04
CA ASN A 287 1.52 -8.00 18.95
C ASN A 287 2.92 -7.94 18.29
N ALA A 288 3.11 -7.09 17.28
CA ALA A 288 4.39 -6.89 16.61
C ALA A 288 5.48 -6.32 17.54
N SER A 289 5.09 -5.61 18.61
CA SER A 289 6.03 -5.05 19.58
C SER A 289 6.82 -6.11 20.35
N ALA A 290 6.27 -7.32 20.50
CA ALA A 290 6.93 -8.42 21.22
C ALA A 290 8.22 -8.90 20.53
N THR A 291 8.27 -8.80 19.20
CA THR A 291 9.40 -9.24 18.36
C THR A 291 10.08 -8.08 17.64
N LEU A 292 9.63 -6.83 17.89
CA LEU A 292 10.03 -5.63 17.15
C LEU A 292 9.85 -5.78 15.63
N THR A 293 8.83 -6.55 15.20
CA THR A 293 8.52 -6.73 13.78
C THR A 293 8.05 -5.39 13.20
N PRO A 294 8.73 -4.83 12.18
CA PRO A 294 8.26 -3.63 11.52
C PRO A 294 6.89 -3.88 10.85
N VAL A 295 5.97 -2.92 10.96
CA VAL A 295 4.64 -3.02 10.37
C VAL A 295 4.37 -1.85 9.42
N VAL A 296 3.71 -2.14 8.30
CA VAL A 296 3.00 -1.16 7.47
C VAL A 296 1.53 -1.32 7.79
N LEU A 297 0.86 -0.22 8.16
CA LEU A 297 -0.57 -0.23 8.46
C LEU A 297 -1.31 0.58 7.40
N GLU A 298 -2.09 -0.11 6.58
CA GLU A 298 -3.07 0.46 5.64
C GLU A 298 -4.44 0.22 6.26
N LEU A 299 -5.04 1.27 6.81
CA LEU A 299 -6.26 1.15 7.60
C LEU A 299 -7.40 1.92 6.96
N GLY A 300 -8.60 1.72 7.51
CA GLY A 300 -9.84 2.34 7.04
C GLY A 300 -9.75 3.83 6.71
N GLY A 301 -10.69 4.28 5.89
CA GLY A 301 -10.85 5.65 5.44
C GLY A 301 -12.12 6.30 5.99
N LYS A 302 -12.34 7.53 5.54
CA LYS A 302 -13.63 8.24 5.59
C LYS A 302 -13.52 9.38 4.59
N ASP A 303 -13.15 9.01 3.37
CA ASP A 303 -12.51 9.92 2.45
C ASP A 303 -13.50 11.03 2.04
N PRO A 304 -13.07 12.30 2.14
CA PRO A 304 -13.89 13.42 1.76
C PRO A 304 -13.72 13.79 0.29
N ALA A 305 -14.79 14.26 -0.34
CA ALA A 305 -14.76 15.00 -1.59
C ALA A 305 -15.24 16.43 -1.37
N VAL A 306 -14.35 17.41 -1.50
CA VAL A 306 -14.69 18.83 -1.47
C VAL A 306 -15.11 19.26 -2.87
N ILE A 307 -16.33 19.77 -3.03
CA ILE A 307 -16.86 20.25 -4.31
C ILE A 307 -17.02 21.76 -4.24
N CYS A 308 -16.16 22.48 -4.95
CA CYS A 308 -16.19 23.95 -5.02
C CYS A 308 -17.36 24.46 -5.88
N ASP A 309 -17.67 25.75 -5.77
CA ASP A 309 -18.78 26.37 -6.51
C ASP A 309 -18.56 26.47 -8.02
N ASP A 310 -17.31 26.35 -8.47
CA ASP A 310 -16.92 26.34 -9.87
C ASP A 310 -16.63 24.93 -10.39
N ALA A 311 -16.97 23.87 -9.65
CA ALA A 311 -16.72 22.50 -10.09
C ALA A 311 -17.63 22.13 -11.29
N ASP A 312 -17.10 21.32 -12.22
CA ASP A 312 -17.90 20.80 -13.34
C ASP A 312 -18.82 19.67 -12.86
N MET A 313 -20.07 20.00 -12.59
CA MET A 313 -21.07 19.03 -12.13
C MET A 313 -21.28 17.86 -13.09
N LYS A 314 -21.03 18.00 -14.40
CA LYS A 314 -21.14 16.87 -15.34
C LYS A 314 -20.06 15.83 -15.09
N GLN A 315 -18.90 16.25 -14.63
CA GLN A 315 -17.78 15.37 -14.27
C GLN A 315 -17.88 14.88 -12.82
N VAL A 316 -18.27 15.76 -11.89
CA VAL A 316 -18.34 15.44 -10.45
C VAL A 316 -19.36 14.36 -10.15
N ILE A 317 -20.57 14.43 -10.73
CA ILE A 317 -21.65 13.48 -10.41
C ILE A 317 -21.26 12.02 -10.66
N PRO A 318 -20.85 11.59 -11.87
CA PRO A 318 -20.49 10.19 -12.11
C PRO A 318 -19.30 9.74 -11.26
N VAL A 319 -18.36 10.64 -10.98
CA VAL A 319 -17.20 10.37 -10.13
C VAL A 319 -17.62 10.13 -8.67
N VAL A 320 -18.47 10.98 -8.11
CA VAL A 320 -18.96 10.83 -6.73
C VAL A 320 -19.85 9.59 -6.59
N MET A 321 -20.68 9.29 -7.59
CA MET A 321 -21.49 8.07 -7.62
C MET A 321 -20.61 6.81 -7.58
N ARG A 322 -19.58 6.73 -8.43
CA ARG A 322 -18.63 5.61 -8.39
C ARG A 322 -17.83 5.62 -7.09
N GLY A 323 -17.35 6.77 -6.65
CA GLY A 323 -16.53 6.89 -5.43
C GLY A 323 -17.23 6.43 -4.17
N ASN A 324 -18.54 6.65 -4.04
CA ASN A 324 -19.30 6.22 -2.87
C ASN A 324 -19.83 4.78 -3.00
N PHE A 325 -20.33 4.39 -4.17
CA PHE A 325 -21.08 3.14 -4.31
C PHE A 325 -20.31 1.98 -4.95
N GLN A 326 -19.09 2.21 -5.49
CA GLN A 326 -18.23 1.12 -5.99
C GLN A 326 -18.06 0.04 -4.92
N ASN A 327 -18.23 -1.22 -5.31
CA ASN A 327 -18.16 -2.36 -4.41
C ASN A 327 -19.18 -2.27 -3.26
N CYS A 328 -20.36 -1.68 -3.52
CA CYS A 328 -21.38 -1.41 -2.50
C CYS A 328 -20.83 -0.54 -1.34
N GLY A 329 -19.92 0.40 -1.64
CA GLY A 329 -19.26 1.25 -0.65
C GLY A 329 -18.22 0.56 0.24
N GLN A 330 -17.88 -0.70 -0.06
CA GLN A 330 -16.89 -1.49 0.69
C GLN A 330 -15.48 -1.25 0.12
N ASN A 331 -15.03 0.01 0.12
CA ASN A 331 -13.76 0.44 -0.45
C ASN A 331 -13.03 1.38 0.52
N CYS A 332 -11.76 1.11 0.86
CA CYS A 332 -11.01 1.91 1.83
C CYS A 332 -10.82 3.37 1.38
N VAL A 333 -10.59 3.59 0.08
CA VAL A 333 -10.51 4.92 -0.55
C VAL A 333 -11.86 5.39 -1.12
N GLY A 334 -12.95 4.78 -0.68
CA GLY A 334 -14.30 5.16 -1.07
C GLY A 334 -14.67 6.54 -0.51
N LEU A 335 -15.29 7.37 -1.34
CA LEU A 335 -15.80 8.67 -0.92
C LEU A 335 -17.00 8.46 0.00
N GLU A 336 -16.87 8.80 1.28
CA GLU A 336 -17.99 8.70 2.23
C GLU A 336 -18.55 10.07 2.64
N ARG A 337 -17.75 11.14 2.56
CA ARG A 337 -18.17 12.51 2.95
C ARG A 337 -18.09 13.47 1.77
N ILE A 338 -19.23 13.78 1.17
CA ILE A 338 -19.31 14.74 0.07
C ILE A 338 -19.58 16.13 0.66
N ILE A 339 -18.59 17.01 0.61
CA ILE A 339 -18.61 18.33 1.22
C ILE A 339 -18.76 19.36 0.11
N ALA A 340 -19.98 19.84 -0.14
CA ALA A 340 -20.32 20.66 -1.29
C ALA A 340 -20.53 22.13 -0.92
N HIS A 341 -20.03 23.02 -1.77
CA HIS A 341 -20.24 24.46 -1.59
C HIS A 341 -21.73 24.78 -1.70
N GLU A 342 -22.24 25.70 -0.88
CA GLU A 342 -23.67 25.99 -0.77
C GLU A 342 -24.37 26.29 -2.11
N LYS A 343 -23.65 26.94 -3.04
CA LYS A 343 -24.12 27.27 -4.39
C LYS A 343 -24.38 26.06 -5.31
N VAL A 344 -23.72 24.92 -5.10
CA VAL A 344 -23.85 23.71 -5.93
C VAL A 344 -24.48 22.53 -5.18
N HIS A 345 -24.65 22.66 -3.86
CA HIS A 345 -25.19 21.62 -3.00
C HIS A 345 -26.56 21.12 -3.46
N ASP A 346 -27.52 22.01 -3.73
CA ASP A 346 -28.89 21.59 -4.01
C ASP A 346 -28.99 20.88 -5.37
N GLN A 347 -28.25 21.36 -6.38
CA GLN A 347 -28.10 20.67 -7.67
C GLN A 347 -27.46 19.28 -7.51
N LEU A 348 -26.40 19.17 -6.72
CA LEU A 348 -25.74 17.90 -6.41
C LEU A 348 -26.73 16.91 -5.78
N VAL A 349 -27.48 17.36 -4.78
CA VAL A 349 -28.45 16.51 -4.06
C VAL A 349 -29.55 16.00 -5.00
N GLU A 350 -30.11 16.87 -5.84
CA GLU A 350 -31.15 16.49 -6.79
C GLU A 350 -30.67 15.41 -7.77
N GLU A 351 -29.50 15.62 -8.39
CA GLU A 351 -28.94 14.69 -9.37
C GLU A 351 -28.52 13.36 -8.74
N VAL A 352 -27.92 13.39 -7.54
CA VAL A 352 -27.55 12.18 -6.80
C VAL A 352 -28.80 11.38 -6.45
N ILE A 353 -29.84 12.00 -5.89
CA ILE A 353 -31.08 11.29 -5.54
C ILE A 353 -31.69 10.63 -6.78
N ARG A 354 -31.73 11.35 -7.92
CA ARG A 354 -32.26 10.83 -9.17
C ARG A 354 -31.52 9.58 -9.62
N GLN A 355 -30.18 9.59 -9.59
CA GLN A 355 -29.38 8.44 -10.03
C GLN A 355 -29.42 7.28 -9.03
N VAL A 356 -29.34 7.56 -7.72
CA VAL A 356 -29.37 6.52 -6.68
C VAL A 356 -30.68 5.73 -6.71
N ARG A 357 -31.82 6.39 -6.96
CA ARG A 357 -33.12 5.70 -7.10
C ARG A 357 -33.21 4.75 -8.29
N GLY A 358 -32.36 4.95 -9.30
CA GLY A 358 -32.29 4.09 -10.48
C GLY A 358 -31.34 2.90 -10.34
N LEU A 359 -30.54 2.83 -9.27
CA LEU A 359 -29.56 1.76 -9.09
C LEU A 359 -30.25 0.43 -8.80
N THR A 360 -29.79 -0.61 -9.50
CA THR A 360 -30.17 -2.00 -9.27
C THR A 360 -29.18 -2.68 -8.32
N GLN A 361 -29.68 -3.56 -7.45
CA GLN A 361 -28.85 -4.31 -6.50
C GLN A 361 -29.24 -5.78 -6.51
N GLY A 362 -28.25 -6.67 -6.49
CA GLY A 362 -28.50 -8.11 -6.49
C GLY A 362 -27.23 -8.95 -6.46
N ALA A 363 -27.42 -10.27 -6.49
CA ALA A 363 -26.33 -11.23 -6.49
C ALA A 363 -25.62 -11.23 -7.84
N ALA A 364 -24.34 -10.86 -7.86
CA ALA A 364 -23.52 -10.85 -9.08
C ALA A 364 -23.38 -12.24 -9.74
N SER A 365 -23.62 -13.32 -9.00
CA SER A 365 -23.68 -14.69 -9.50
C SER A 365 -24.97 -15.03 -10.26
N GLN A 366 -26.03 -14.21 -10.14
CA GLN A 366 -27.35 -14.48 -10.73
C GLN A 366 -27.75 -13.51 -11.85
N GLY A 367 -27.03 -12.40 -12.01
CA GLY A 367 -27.38 -11.39 -13.01
C GLY A 367 -26.43 -10.21 -13.03
N GLN A 368 -26.78 -9.23 -13.87
CA GLN A 368 -26.08 -7.95 -13.94
C GLN A 368 -26.83 -6.93 -13.09
N TYR A 369 -26.10 -6.33 -12.16
CA TYR A 369 -26.61 -5.34 -11.22
C TYR A 369 -25.59 -4.21 -11.09
N ASP A 370 -26.04 -3.01 -10.72
CA ASP A 370 -25.16 -1.88 -10.44
C ASP A 370 -24.40 -2.07 -9.12
N LEU A 371 -25.08 -2.66 -8.12
CA LEU A 371 -24.54 -2.92 -6.78
C LEU A 371 -24.64 -4.39 -6.40
N GLY A 372 -23.63 -4.83 -5.67
CA GLY A 372 -23.52 -6.17 -5.13
C GLY A 372 -24.07 -6.32 -3.70
N ALA A 373 -23.74 -7.45 -3.09
CA ALA A 373 -24.05 -7.78 -1.71
C ALA A 373 -23.01 -7.23 -0.72
N MET A 374 -23.42 -7.10 0.54
CA MET A 374 -22.52 -6.82 1.66
C MET A 374 -21.76 -8.10 2.03
N THR A 375 -20.43 -8.09 1.97
CA THR A 375 -19.61 -9.27 2.24
C THR A 375 -19.81 -9.79 3.67
N MET A 376 -19.99 -8.88 4.62
CA MET A 376 -20.22 -9.16 6.04
C MET A 376 -21.67 -8.89 6.45
N GLY A 377 -22.65 -9.15 5.57
CA GLY A 377 -24.06 -8.77 5.74
C GLY A 377 -24.62 -8.88 7.16
N LYS A 378 -24.66 -10.09 7.74
CA LYS A 378 -25.15 -10.35 9.12
C LYS A 378 -24.49 -9.49 10.21
N ALA A 379 -23.22 -9.14 10.04
CA ALA A 379 -22.45 -8.38 11.05
C ALA A 379 -22.38 -6.87 10.76
N ALA A 380 -22.48 -6.46 9.50
CA ALA A 380 -22.31 -5.08 9.04
C ALA A 380 -23.65 -4.35 8.91
N ILE A 381 -24.68 -4.98 8.34
CA ILE A 381 -25.98 -4.33 8.06
C ILE A 381 -26.62 -3.73 9.31
N PRO A 382 -26.70 -4.44 10.46
CA PRO A 382 -27.28 -3.86 11.67
C PRO A 382 -26.51 -2.63 12.18
N LYS A 383 -25.17 -2.63 12.03
CA LYS A 383 -24.33 -1.49 12.43
C LYS A 383 -24.54 -0.28 11.52
N ILE A 384 -24.63 -0.51 10.21
CA ILE A 384 -24.94 0.53 9.23
C ILE A 384 -26.32 1.12 9.53
N GLN A 385 -27.33 0.29 9.77
CA GLN A 385 -28.68 0.73 10.11
C GLN A 385 -28.69 1.57 11.39
N GLN A 386 -28.01 1.11 12.45
CA GLN A 386 -27.85 1.86 13.70
C GLN A 386 -27.22 3.23 13.45
N LEU A 387 -26.11 3.29 12.71
CA LEU A 387 -25.39 4.53 12.44
C LEU A 387 -26.23 5.53 11.63
N VAL A 388 -27.02 5.02 10.68
CA VAL A 388 -27.99 5.82 9.91
C VAL A 388 -29.10 6.35 10.82
N ASP A 389 -29.72 5.51 11.64
CA ASP A 389 -30.82 5.91 12.52
C ASP A 389 -30.37 6.90 13.60
N GLU A 390 -29.19 6.71 14.19
CA GLU A 390 -28.58 7.65 15.15
C GLU A 390 -28.27 9.00 14.50
N THR A 391 -27.81 8.99 13.26
CA THR A 391 -27.51 10.23 12.50
C THR A 391 -28.79 10.98 12.13
N VAL A 392 -29.85 10.28 11.74
CA VAL A 392 -31.17 10.90 11.49
C VAL A 392 -31.72 11.49 12.79
N LYS A 393 -31.59 10.78 13.91
CA LYS A 393 -31.96 11.30 15.24
C LYS A 393 -31.17 12.56 15.63
N ALA A 394 -29.92 12.67 15.19
CA ALA A 394 -29.08 13.85 15.40
C ALA A 394 -29.45 15.05 14.51
N GLY A 395 -30.37 14.91 13.55
CA GLY A 395 -30.90 15.99 12.73
C GLY A 395 -30.60 15.90 11.23
N ALA A 396 -29.89 14.86 10.78
CA ALA A 396 -29.72 14.61 9.36
C ALA A 396 -31.05 14.21 8.70
N LYS A 397 -31.17 14.46 7.39
CA LYS A 397 -32.33 14.05 6.60
C LYS A 397 -32.00 12.88 5.71
N LEU A 398 -32.74 11.79 5.86
CA LEU A 398 -32.73 10.65 4.95
C LEU A 398 -33.58 10.97 3.71
N VAL A 399 -32.95 10.97 2.53
CA VAL A 399 -33.61 11.34 1.26
C VAL A 399 -33.72 10.20 0.24
N CYS A 400 -32.98 9.12 0.45
CA CYS A 400 -33.06 7.88 -0.33
C CYS A 400 -32.55 6.68 0.49
N GLY A 401 -33.14 5.50 0.31
CA GLY A 401 -32.72 4.26 0.97
C GLY A 401 -32.91 4.25 2.48
N GLY A 402 -31.93 3.71 3.22
CA GLY A 402 -31.81 3.84 4.68
C GLY A 402 -32.63 2.87 5.53
N LYS A 403 -33.17 1.81 4.92
CA LYS A 403 -33.89 0.74 5.63
C LYS A 403 -33.38 -0.63 5.20
N MET A 404 -32.83 -1.37 6.14
CA MET A 404 -32.38 -2.74 5.94
C MET A 404 -33.51 -3.63 5.40
N ASN A 405 -33.18 -4.50 4.44
CA ASN A 405 -34.11 -5.44 3.84
C ASN A 405 -33.42 -6.81 3.67
N GLY A 406 -33.38 -7.57 4.76
CA GLY A 406 -32.68 -8.85 4.84
C GLY A 406 -31.20 -8.72 5.21
N ASP A 407 -30.49 -9.84 5.13
CA ASP A 407 -29.15 -10.00 5.71
C ASP A 407 -27.99 -9.90 4.71
N MET A 408 -28.27 -9.72 3.42
CA MET A 408 -27.25 -9.71 2.35
C MET A 408 -27.10 -8.35 1.68
N PHE A 409 -28.17 -7.56 1.62
CA PHE A 409 -28.21 -6.32 0.86
C PHE A 409 -28.62 -5.16 1.76
N TYR A 410 -27.86 -4.07 1.68
CA TYR A 410 -28.26 -2.78 2.24
C TYR A 410 -28.53 -1.83 1.09
N PRO A 411 -29.69 -1.16 1.04
CA PRO A 411 -30.02 -0.30 -0.09
C PRO A 411 -29.10 0.92 -0.13
N PRO A 412 -28.70 1.38 -1.32
CA PRO A 412 -27.94 2.62 -1.43
C PRO A 412 -28.69 3.79 -0.81
N THR A 413 -28.01 4.47 0.10
CA THR A 413 -28.60 5.40 1.07
C THR A 413 -27.97 6.77 0.92
N VAL A 414 -28.79 7.82 1.01
CA VAL A 414 -28.30 9.21 0.95
C VAL A 414 -28.81 10.00 2.14
N LEU A 415 -27.87 10.56 2.90
CA LEU A 415 -28.13 11.48 4.02
C LEU A 415 -27.65 12.88 3.66
N ILE A 416 -28.49 13.87 3.89
CA ILE A 416 -28.15 15.30 3.74
C ILE A 416 -28.27 16.02 5.07
N ASN A 417 -27.81 17.27 5.12
CA ASN A 417 -27.75 18.09 6.34
C ASN A 417 -26.91 17.46 7.45
N VAL A 418 -25.89 16.69 7.07
CA VAL A 418 -24.97 16.08 8.03
C VAL A 418 -23.92 17.10 8.47
N THR A 419 -23.75 17.26 9.77
CA THR A 419 -22.71 18.10 10.37
C THR A 419 -21.51 17.25 10.79
N PRO A 420 -20.30 17.82 10.94
CA PRO A 420 -19.10 17.06 11.29
C PRO A 420 -19.21 16.29 12.60
N ASP A 421 -20.02 16.73 13.56
CA ASP A 421 -20.19 16.11 14.87
C ASP A 421 -21.18 14.93 14.91
N MET A 422 -21.92 14.70 13.82
CA MET A 422 -22.85 13.57 13.75
C MET A 422 -22.12 12.22 13.65
N PRO A 423 -22.68 11.12 14.20
CA PRO A 423 -22.02 9.81 14.26
C PRO A 423 -21.47 9.33 12.91
N ILE A 424 -22.29 9.37 11.84
CA ILE A 424 -21.85 8.88 10.53
C ILE A 424 -20.74 9.73 9.89
N ALA A 425 -20.52 10.97 10.33
CA ALA A 425 -19.43 11.80 9.82
C ALA A 425 -18.07 11.40 10.44
N GLN A 426 -18.10 10.69 11.57
CA GLN A 426 -16.92 10.35 12.38
C GLN A 426 -16.52 8.87 12.27
N GLU A 427 -17.44 7.99 11.92
CA GLU A 427 -17.21 6.55 11.80
C GLU A 427 -17.27 6.09 10.33
N GLU A 428 -16.32 5.25 9.92
CA GLU A 428 -16.32 4.58 8.62
C GLU A 428 -17.52 3.64 8.52
N VAL A 429 -18.33 3.80 7.47
CA VAL A 429 -19.53 2.97 7.27
C VAL A 429 -19.17 1.67 6.58
N PHE A 430 -18.27 1.75 5.59
CA PHE A 430 -17.88 0.62 4.74
C PHE A 430 -19.09 -0.09 4.11
N GLY A 431 -20.01 0.71 3.59
CA GLY A 431 -21.28 0.29 2.99
C GLY A 431 -21.88 1.41 2.13
N PRO A 432 -23.01 1.19 1.44
CA PRO A 432 -23.48 2.07 0.38
C PRO A 432 -24.25 3.26 0.96
N VAL A 433 -23.58 4.12 1.72
CA VAL A 433 -24.15 5.32 2.34
C VAL A 433 -23.37 6.56 1.93
N MET A 434 -24.05 7.48 1.25
CA MET A 434 -23.51 8.77 0.87
C MET A 434 -23.95 9.85 1.86
N VAL A 435 -22.97 10.55 2.42
CA VAL A 435 -23.19 11.70 3.28
C VAL A 435 -22.91 12.97 2.50
N ILE A 436 -23.89 13.88 2.41
CA ILE A 436 -23.73 15.19 1.79
C ILE A 436 -23.79 16.28 2.85
N MET A 437 -22.72 17.08 2.91
CA MET A 437 -22.48 18.16 3.84
C MET A 437 -22.35 19.48 3.06
N LYS A 438 -22.66 20.61 3.72
CA LYS A 438 -22.64 21.94 3.10
C LYS A 438 -21.53 22.79 3.72
N PHE A 439 -20.82 23.58 2.91
CA PHE A 439 -19.85 24.58 3.36
C PHE A 439 -20.01 25.90 2.57
N LYS A 440 -19.43 26.99 3.08
CA LYS A 440 -19.46 28.34 2.46
C LYS A 440 -18.10 28.89 2.10
N THR A 441 -17.06 28.50 2.84
CA THR A 441 -15.69 29.00 2.62
C THR A 441 -14.69 27.86 2.53
N ASP A 442 -13.60 28.06 1.79
CA ASP A 442 -12.53 27.06 1.66
C ASP A 442 -11.93 26.69 3.03
N ASP A 443 -11.83 27.66 3.94
CA ASP A 443 -11.38 27.45 5.32
C ASP A 443 -12.29 26.51 6.11
N GLU A 444 -13.60 26.68 5.94
CA GLU A 444 -14.61 25.80 6.54
C GLU A 444 -14.51 24.38 5.97
N ALA A 445 -14.39 24.23 4.65
CA ALA A 445 -14.23 22.93 4.02
C ALA A 445 -12.99 22.19 4.55
N VAL A 446 -11.83 22.87 4.62
CA VAL A 446 -10.59 22.31 5.18
C VAL A 446 -10.78 21.90 6.65
N LYS A 447 -11.47 22.72 7.45
CA LYS A 447 -11.76 22.39 8.86
C LYS A 447 -12.64 21.15 8.98
N MET A 448 -13.70 21.04 8.17
CA MET A 448 -14.59 19.88 8.15
C MET A 448 -13.88 18.60 7.72
N VAL A 449 -13.02 18.68 6.69
CA VAL A 449 -12.19 17.56 6.25
C VAL A 449 -11.28 17.08 7.38
N ASN A 450 -10.55 18.01 8.00
CA ASN A 450 -9.52 17.71 8.99
C ASN A 450 -10.05 17.29 10.36
N ALA A 451 -11.32 17.58 10.68
CA ALA A 451 -11.98 17.18 11.92
C ALA A 451 -12.19 15.67 12.05
N CYS A 452 -12.17 14.94 10.93
CA CYS A 452 -12.26 13.48 10.95
C CYS A 452 -10.96 12.84 11.44
N ALA A 453 -11.07 11.80 12.28
CA ALA A 453 -9.91 11.06 12.79
C ALA A 453 -9.18 10.28 11.69
N TYR A 454 -9.91 9.87 10.64
CA TYR A 454 -9.37 9.22 9.46
C TYR A 454 -8.55 10.19 8.58
N GLY A 455 -7.67 9.62 7.78
CA GLY A 455 -6.74 10.38 6.94
C GLY A 455 -6.12 9.54 5.83
N LEU A 456 -6.90 8.71 5.14
CA LEU A 456 -6.40 7.88 4.04
C LEU A 456 -6.27 8.71 2.76
N GLY A 457 -7.38 8.94 2.05
CA GLY A 457 -7.42 9.75 0.84
C GLY A 457 -8.36 10.96 0.96
N SER A 458 -8.34 11.80 -0.07
CA SER A 458 -9.26 12.93 -0.23
C SER A 458 -9.32 13.38 -1.68
N SER A 459 -10.37 14.12 -2.01
CA SER A 459 -10.59 14.71 -3.32
C SER A 459 -11.02 16.17 -3.22
N VAL A 460 -10.55 17.01 -4.14
CA VAL A 460 -10.98 18.40 -4.30
C VAL A 460 -11.38 18.64 -5.75
N PHE A 461 -12.61 19.09 -5.98
CA PHE A 461 -13.17 19.37 -7.30
C PHE A 461 -13.34 20.88 -7.49
N SER A 462 -12.71 21.42 -8.53
CA SER A 462 -12.77 22.84 -8.93
C SER A 462 -12.19 23.01 -10.33
N LEU A 463 -12.78 23.91 -11.14
CA LEU A 463 -12.18 24.32 -12.42
C LEU A 463 -10.96 25.22 -12.20
N ASN A 464 -10.84 25.88 -11.04
CA ASN A 464 -9.65 26.64 -10.65
C ASN A 464 -8.61 25.73 -9.97
N ILE A 465 -7.67 25.20 -10.77
CA ILE A 465 -6.62 24.28 -10.29
C ILE A 465 -5.74 24.89 -9.17
N PRO A 466 -5.26 26.14 -9.25
CA PRO A 466 -4.53 26.77 -8.14
C PRO A 466 -5.32 26.81 -6.83
N ARG A 467 -6.63 27.10 -6.87
CA ARG A 467 -7.51 27.05 -5.69
C ARG A 467 -7.64 25.63 -5.16
N ALA A 468 -7.89 24.65 -6.03
CA ALA A 468 -7.96 23.25 -5.62
C ALA A 468 -6.68 22.79 -4.92
N GLN A 469 -5.51 23.17 -5.45
CA GLN A 469 -4.22 22.87 -4.84
C GLN A 469 -4.06 23.57 -3.47
N ALA A 470 -4.44 24.84 -3.36
CA ALA A 470 -4.37 25.56 -2.08
C ALA A 470 -5.27 24.94 -0.99
N ILE A 471 -6.43 24.38 -1.36
CA ILE A 471 -7.28 23.60 -0.46
C ILE A 471 -6.59 22.27 -0.11
N ALA A 472 -6.12 21.54 -1.13
CA ALA A 472 -5.45 20.25 -1.00
C ALA A 472 -4.23 20.29 -0.06
N ASP A 473 -3.38 21.30 -0.18
CA ASP A 473 -2.16 21.47 0.63
C ASP A 473 -2.46 21.63 2.14
N ARG A 474 -3.70 22.00 2.49
CA ARG A 474 -4.15 22.18 3.87
C ARG A 474 -4.91 20.98 4.42
N ILE A 475 -5.23 19.99 3.59
CA ILE A 475 -5.89 18.75 3.99
C ILE A 475 -4.86 17.78 4.58
N ARG A 476 -5.21 17.14 5.70
CA ARG A 476 -4.35 16.20 6.44
C ARG A 476 -4.75 14.75 6.16
N THR A 477 -4.41 14.28 4.97
CA THR A 477 -4.61 12.90 4.49
C THR A 477 -3.30 12.36 3.92
N GLY A 478 -3.21 11.04 3.74
CA GLY A 478 -2.05 10.41 3.13
C GLY A 478 -1.99 10.60 1.61
N MET A 479 -3.14 10.83 0.99
CA MET A 479 -3.31 10.97 -0.45
C MET A 479 -4.34 12.04 -0.79
N VAL A 480 -4.09 12.82 -1.84
CA VAL A 480 -5.03 13.84 -2.34
C VAL A 480 -5.19 13.70 -3.85
N ASN A 481 -6.41 13.89 -4.34
CA ASN A 481 -6.74 13.95 -5.76
C ASN A 481 -7.37 15.30 -6.08
N ILE A 482 -7.03 15.88 -7.23
CA ILE A 482 -7.72 17.06 -7.77
C ILE A 482 -8.54 16.60 -8.96
N ASN A 483 -9.85 16.90 -8.93
CA ASN A 483 -10.82 16.53 -9.96
C ASN A 483 -10.92 15.00 -10.23
N ASP A 484 -10.63 14.16 -9.23
CA ASP A 484 -10.71 12.70 -9.33
C ASP A 484 -10.90 12.06 -7.94
N PHE A 485 -11.11 10.75 -7.84
CA PHE A 485 -11.13 9.98 -6.59
C PHE A 485 -10.31 8.70 -6.73
N GLY A 486 -9.56 8.32 -5.69
CA GLY A 486 -8.85 7.03 -5.63
C GLY A 486 -7.79 6.77 -6.72
N ILE A 487 -7.63 7.65 -7.72
CA ILE A 487 -6.78 7.42 -8.89
C ILE A 487 -5.29 7.29 -8.54
N ASN A 488 -4.87 7.86 -7.40
CA ASN A 488 -3.56 7.61 -6.81
C ASN A 488 -3.21 6.12 -6.73
N TYR A 489 -4.20 5.23 -6.60
CA TYR A 489 -3.95 3.79 -6.58
C TYR A 489 -3.65 3.17 -7.94
N LEU A 490 -4.06 3.78 -9.05
CA LEU A 490 -3.64 3.37 -10.39
C LEU A 490 -2.29 4.01 -10.78
N CYS A 491 -1.94 5.14 -10.18
CA CYS A 491 -0.64 5.77 -10.33
C CYS A 491 0.44 5.09 -9.47
N GLN A 492 0.81 3.84 -9.80
CA GLN A 492 1.68 2.98 -8.97
C GLN A 492 3.12 3.48 -8.73
N SER A 493 3.52 4.61 -9.32
CA SER A 493 4.73 5.34 -8.93
C SER A 493 4.58 6.14 -7.64
N LEU A 494 3.34 6.48 -7.25
CA LEU A 494 3.03 7.22 -6.03
C LEU A 494 2.99 6.29 -4.82
N PRO A 495 3.38 6.79 -3.64
CA PRO A 495 3.16 6.08 -2.39
C PRO A 495 1.66 6.01 -2.07
N PHE A 496 1.18 4.83 -1.68
CA PHE A 496 -0.18 4.63 -1.19
C PHE A 496 -0.15 4.30 0.31
N GLY A 497 -1.00 4.97 1.08
CA GLY A 497 -1.21 4.76 2.52
C GLY A 497 -1.66 6.03 3.23
N GLY A 498 -2.21 5.88 4.44
CA GLY A 498 -2.85 6.96 5.19
C GLY A 498 -1.95 7.67 6.21
N VAL A 499 -2.58 8.56 6.97
CA VAL A 499 -2.07 9.16 8.21
C VAL A 499 -3.14 9.08 9.30
N LYS A 500 -2.83 9.54 10.53
CA LYS A 500 -3.73 9.48 11.69
C LYS A 500 -4.17 8.03 11.99
N ILE A 501 -5.46 7.75 12.17
CA ILE A 501 -5.94 6.38 12.44
C ILE A 501 -6.00 5.51 11.18
N SER A 502 -5.80 6.09 9.99
CA SER A 502 -5.70 5.36 8.71
C SER A 502 -4.33 4.69 8.51
N GLY A 503 -3.46 4.76 9.52
CA GLY A 503 -2.19 4.03 9.57
C GLY A 503 -0.98 4.87 9.18
N PHE A 504 0.09 4.18 8.80
CA PHE A 504 1.41 4.77 8.54
C PHE A 504 2.27 3.84 7.67
N ASP A 505 3.38 4.39 7.17
CA ASP A 505 4.22 3.78 6.12
C ASP A 505 3.45 3.67 4.78
N ARG A 506 4.10 3.17 3.73
CA ARG A 506 3.55 3.12 2.37
C ARG A 506 3.84 1.76 1.74
N PHE A 507 2.91 1.23 0.93
CA PHE A 507 3.11 -0.08 0.27
C PHE A 507 3.12 -0.04 -1.28
N ALA A 508 2.78 1.11 -1.88
CA ALA A 508 2.94 1.38 -3.31
C ALA A 508 4.09 2.36 -3.58
N GLY A 509 4.41 2.59 -4.86
CA GLY A 509 5.47 3.51 -5.25
C GLY A 509 6.88 3.02 -4.95
N ARG A 510 7.84 3.91 -5.19
CA ARG A 510 9.27 3.69 -4.86
C ARG A 510 9.43 3.47 -3.35
N GLU A 511 8.66 4.20 -2.56
CA GLU A 511 8.61 4.15 -1.11
C GLU A 511 8.21 2.77 -0.63
N GLY A 512 7.08 2.23 -1.11
CA GLY A 512 6.61 0.91 -0.71
C GLY A 512 7.49 -0.23 -1.19
N LEU A 513 8.05 -0.14 -2.40
CA LEU A 513 9.01 -1.14 -2.86
C LEU A 513 10.28 -1.13 -1.99
N ARG A 514 10.81 0.05 -1.65
CA ARG A 514 11.95 0.18 -0.71
C ARG A 514 11.57 -0.20 0.71
N GLY A 515 10.32 -0.02 1.11
CA GLY A 515 9.77 -0.46 2.39
C GLY A 515 9.83 -1.98 2.58
N ASN A 516 9.97 -2.74 1.49
CA ASN A 516 10.27 -4.18 1.51
C ASN A 516 11.77 -4.49 1.62
N CYS A 517 12.60 -3.49 1.96
CA CYS A 517 14.04 -3.64 2.11
C CYS A 517 14.54 -2.99 3.41
N VAL A 518 15.60 -3.57 3.97
CA VAL A 518 16.48 -2.90 4.92
C VAL A 518 17.28 -1.84 4.16
N VAL A 519 17.16 -0.59 4.61
CA VAL A 519 17.97 0.53 4.12
C VAL A 519 19.36 0.44 4.73
N ARG A 520 20.31 -0.12 3.98
CA ARG A 520 21.67 -0.40 4.45
C ARG A 520 22.63 0.72 4.04
N ALA A 521 23.20 1.41 5.01
CA ALA A 521 24.33 2.31 4.78
C ALA A 521 25.64 1.51 4.63
N SER A 522 26.48 1.93 3.70
CA SER A 522 27.79 1.34 3.42
C SER A 522 28.82 2.46 3.26
N THR A 523 30.01 2.25 3.82
CA THR A 523 31.16 3.13 3.61
C THR A 523 32.35 2.29 3.16
N THR A 524 32.91 2.58 1.99
CA THR A 524 34.11 1.90 1.47
C THR A 524 35.21 2.91 1.16
N ASP A 525 36.44 2.46 0.97
CA ASP A 525 37.49 3.34 0.44
C ASP A 525 37.24 3.55 -1.06
N ARG A 526 37.26 4.81 -1.49
CA ARG A 526 37.08 5.17 -2.92
C ARG A 526 38.41 5.27 -3.67
N ILE A 527 39.51 5.45 -2.93
CA ILE A 527 40.87 5.58 -3.47
C ILE A 527 41.65 4.32 -3.07
N PRO A 528 42.06 3.47 -4.02
CA PRO A 528 42.85 2.28 -3.72
C PRO A 528 44.11 2.62 -2.93
N GLY A 529 44.36 1.89 -1.84
CA GLY A 529 45.53 2.08 -0.97
C GLY A 529 45.40 3.19 0.07
N VAL A 530 44.46 4.13 -0.07
CA VAL A 530 44.23 5.19 0.93
C VAL A 530 43.19 4.72 1.94
N LYS A 531 43.65 4.45 3.16
CA LYS A 531 42.83 3.94 4.26
C LYS A 531 42.73 4.98 5.37
N THR A 532 41.82 4.76 6.30
CA THR A 532 41.76 5.57 7.52
C THR A 532 42.87 5.13 8.45
N GLU A 533 43.80 6.03 8.72
CA GLU A 533 44.84 5.86 9.71
C GLU A 533 44.62 6.88 10.82
N ILE A 534 44.68 6.43 12.07
CA ILE A 534 44.63 7.32 13.23
C ILE A 534 46.07 7.81 13.47
N PRO A 535 46.36 9.11 13.32
CA PRO A 535 47.68 9.66 13.61
C PRO A 535 48.14 9.27 15.02
N ALA A 536 49.44 9.01 15.21
CA ALA A 536 49.97 8.54 16.51
C ALA A 536 49.59 9.43 17.70
N ILE A 537 49.46 10.74 17.49
CA ILE A 537 49.03 11.70 18.52
C ILE A 537 47.57 11.50 18.99
N LEU A 538 46.74 10.85 18.17
CA LEU A 538 45.35 10.51 18.47
C LEU A 538 45.16 9.05 18.92
N GLN A 539 46.23 8.25 18.95
CA GLN A 539 46.16 6.86 19.39
C GLN A 539 46.14 6.78 20.93
N TYR A 540 45.51 5.73 21.45
CA TYR A 540 45.47 5.49 22.90
C TYR A 540 46.85 5.11 23.45
N PRO A 541 47.23 5.57 24.65
CA PRO A 541 46.46 6.44 25.55
C PRO A 541 46.46 7.92 25.11
N ILE A 542 45.34 8.60 25.29
CA ILE A 542 45.14 10.00 24.87
C ILE A 542 45.96 10.95 25.76
N ARG A 543 46.63 11.92 25.13
CA ARG A 543 47.44 12.96 25.79
C ARG A 543 46.87 14.36 25.53
N PRO A 544 47.20 15.38 26.34
CA PRO A 544 46.71 16.75 26.14
C PRO A 544 46.93 17.29 24.72
N ALA A 545 48.07 16.97 24.09
CA ALA A 545 48.38 17.39 22.73
C ALA A 545 47.37 16.88 21.66
N ALA A 546 46.68 15.77 21.92
CA ALA A 546 45.65 15.22 21.04
C ALA A 546 44.45 16.16 20.90
N PHE A 547 44.05 16.84 21.98
CA PHE A 547 42.93 17.79 21.97
C PHE A 547 43.28 19.03 21.16
N THR A 548 44.48 19.59 21.37
CA THR A 548 44.98 20.71 20.56
C THR A 548 45.10 20.33 19.09
N PHE A 549 45.57 19.11 18.78
CA PHE A 549 45.59 18.60 17.41
C PHE A 549 44.18 18.57 16.80
N MET A 550 43.20 18.01 17.51
CA MET A 550 41.82 17.92 17.01
C MET A 550 41.15 19.30 16.83
N GLU A 551 41.37 20.24 17.76
CA GLU A 551 40.86 21.61 17.64
C GLU A 551 41.39 22.31 16.40
N ASN A 552 42.71 22.22 16.17
CA ASN A 552 43.31 22.83 15.00
C ASN A 552 42.91 22.11 13.70
N LEU A 553 42.79 20.78 13.71
CA LEU A 553 42.26 20.02 12.56
C LEU A 553 40.83 20.42 12.22
N ALA A 554 39.97 20.60 13.22
CA ALA A 554 38.61 21.08 13.01
C ALA A 554 38.60 22.50 12.40
N GLN A 555 39.47 23.41 12.85
CA GLN A 555 39.60 24.75 12.25
C GLN A 555 40.14 24.70 10.82
N VAL A 556 41.02 23.76 10.48
CA VAL A 556 41.51 23.57 9.10
C VAL A 556 40.39 23.13 8.16
N ILE A 557 39.43 22.36 8.65
CA ILE A 557 38.40 21.76 7.78
C ILE A 557 37.13 22.57 7.75
N TYR A 558 36.74 23.13 8.89
CA TYR A 558 35.44 23.79 9.09
C TYR A 558 35.59 25.28 9.45
N GLY A 559 36.81 25.75 9.74
CA GLY A 559 37.07 27.14 10.12
C GLY A 559 37.04 28.10 8.94
N ARG A 560 36.84 29.39 9.24
CA ARG A 560 36.97 30.47 8.25
C ARG A 560 38.44 30.69 7.89
N LEU A 561 38.69 31.24 6.70
CA LEU A 561 40.03 31.37 6.11
C LEU A 561 41.15 31.85 7.07
N PRO A 562 40.98 32.89 7.92
CA PRO A 562 42.05 33.31 8.83
C PRO A 562 42.40 32.26 9.90
N ASN A 563 41.37 31.60 10.46
CA ASN A 563 41.56 30.58 11.49
C ASN A 563 42.06 29.28 10.89
N MET A 564 41.62 28.94 9.69
CA MET A 564 42.06 27.79 8.91
C MET A 564 43.58 27.87 8.67
N ILE A 565 44.07 29.00 8.17
CA ILE A 565 45.51 29.23 7.91
C ILE A 565 46.30 29.15 9.22
N THR A 566 45.87 29.88 10.26
CA THR A 566 46.52 29.88 11.57
C THR A 566 46.61 28.47 12.16
N SER A 567 45.54 27.69 12.05
CA SER A 567 45.46 26.34 12.62
C SER A 567 46.24 25.31 11.80
N ALA A 568 46.31 25.48 10.47
CA ALA A 568 47.19 24.68 9.62
C ALA A 568 48.66 24.84 10.00
N MET A 569 49.10 26.07 10.28
CA MET A 569 50.45 26.34 10.80
C MET A 569 50.66 25.68 12.16
N LYS A 570 49.69 25.77 13.07
CA LYS A 570 49.77 25.12 14.39
C LYS A 570 49.89 23.60 14.28
N LEU A 571 49.09 22.94 13.45
CA LEU A 571 49.18 21.48 13.21
C LEU A 571 50.58 21.04 12.78
N ALA A 572 51.25 21.81 11.93
CA ALA A 572 52.60 21.51 11.46
C ALA A 572 53.67 21.56 12.58
N THR A 573 53.36 22.19 13.72
CA THR A 573 54.29 22.37 14.85
C THR A 573 54.00 21.47 16.05
N ILE A 574 52.84 20.81 16.10
CA ILE A 574 52.48 19.90 17.20
C ILE A 574 53.33 18.63 17.10
N LYS A 575 54.19 18.41 18.08
CA LYS A 575 54.95 17.15 18.21
C LYS A 575 54.11 16.12 18.97
N PRO A 576 54.15 14.84 18.61
CA PRO A 576 53.68 13.80 19.52
C PRO A 576 54.55 13.89 20.77
N ASP A 577 53.96 14.10 21.94
CA ASP A 577 54.71 14.10 23.20
C ASP A 577 55.61 12.84 23.22
N SER A 578 56.91 12.99 23.48
CA SER A 578 57.79 11.82 23.65
C SER A 578 57.20 10.95 24.75
N ALA A 579 57.14 9.63 24.55
CA ALA A 579 56.70 8.72 25.60
C ALA A 579 57.49 9.01 26.88
N ASP A 580 56.81 9.50 27.92
CA ASP A 580 57.39 9.63 29.24
C ASP A 580 57.84 8.22 29.66
N LYS A 581 59.15 7.98 29.62
CA LYS A 581 59.81 6.85 30.25
C LYS A 581 59.74 7.02 31.77
N LYS A 582 58.55 7.05 32.37
CA LYS A 582 58.37 7.05 33.82
C LYS A 582 57.08 6.35 34.22
N THR A 583 57.18 5.04 34.39
CA THR A 583 56.77 4.28 35.60
C THR A 583 57.09 2.81 35.34
N ALA A 584 58.22 2.37 35.90
CA ALA A 584 58.47 0.98 36.28
C ALA A 584 57.85 0.73 37.65
#